data_AF-A0A6N9V7Y2-F1
#
_entry.id   AF-A0A6N9V7Y2-F1
#
_cell.length_a   1.000
_cell.length_b   1.000
_cell.length_c   1.000
_cell.angle_alpha   90.00
_cell.angle_beta   90.00
_cell.angle_gamma   90.00
#
_symmetry.space_group_name_H-M   'P 1'
#
loop_
_entity.id
_entity.type
_entity.pdbx_description
1 polymer ?
#
loop_
_entity_poly.entity_id
_entity_poly.type
_entity_poly.pdbx_seq_one_letter_code
_entity_poly.pdbx_strand_id
1 'polypeptide(L)'
;DTTAAAVAAAARAGDPVAIASYERAAQALAAGIAATATLVEIDIAVIGGGVAGAGEMLFTPLRRSLRDYATLSFVRGLTVAPAVMGTDAGLVGAAAAAIALR
;
A
#
# COMPACT_ATOMS: atom_id res chain seq x y z
N ASP A 1 0.10 -23.57 -0.66
CA ASP A 1 0.01 -22.49 -1.66
C ASP A 1 0.81 -21.31 -1.13
N THR A 2 1.77 -20.80 -1.90
CA THR A 2 2.72 -19.74 -1.51
C THR A 2 2.33 -18.36 -2.06
N THR A 3 1.13 -18.23 -2.61
CA THR A 3 0.64 -16.97 -3.17
C THR A 3 0.24 -15.98 -2.08
N ALA A 4 0.26 -14.68 -2.41
CA ALA A 4 -0.28 -13.63 -1.54
C ALA A 4 -1.78 -13.86 -1.20
N ALA A 5 -2.54 -14.44 -2.13
CA ALA A 5 -3.94 -14.78 -1.92
C ALA A 5 -4.11 -15.86 -0.85
N ALA A 6 -3.25 -16.88 -0.83
CA ALA A 6 -3.25 -17.92 0.19
C ALA A 6 -2.90 -17.37 1.58
N VAL A 7 -1.90 -16.49 1.67
CA VAL A 7 -1.54 -15.83 2.93
C VAL A 7 -2.69 -14.95 3.44
N ALA A 8 -3.36 -14.22 2.53
CA ALA A 8 -4.55 -13.43 2.88
C ALA A 8 -5.69 -14.30 3.41
N ALA A 9 -5.93 -15.47 2.80
CA ALA A 9 -6.94 -16.41 3.24
C ALA A 9 -6.63 -16.99 4.62
N ALA A 10 -5.37 -17.39 4.86
CA ALA A 10 -4.91 -17.89 6.15
C ALA A 10 -5.06 -16.83 7.27
N ALA A 11 -4.66 -15.58 6.99
CA ALA A 11 -4.80 -14.48 7.95
C ALA A 11 -6.28 -14.24 8.31
N ARG A 12 -7.18 -14.26 7.33
CA ARG A 12 -8.64 -14.16 7.57
C ARG A 12 -9.20 -15.34 8.36
N ALA A 13 -8.59 -16.52 8.25
CA ALA A 13 -8.94 -17.69 9.05
C ALA A 13 -8.36 -17.65 10.47
N GLY A 14 -7.62 -16.59 10.84
CA GLY A 14 -7.04 -16.42 12.17
C GLY A 14 -5.66 -17.05 12.34
N ASP A 15 -4.99 -17.46 11.25
CA ASP A 15 -3.63 -18.00 11.34
C ASP A 15 -2.67 -16.93 11.89
N PRO A 16 -2.02 -17.18 13.05
CA PRO A 16 -1.19 -16.19 13.71
C PRO A 16 0.08 -15.85 12.93
N VAL A 17 0.62 -16.80 12.14
CA VAL A 17 1.82 -16.58 11.33
C VAL A 17 1.48 -15.68 10.13
N ALA A 18 0.34 -15.92 9.50
CA ALA A 18 -0.14 -15.09 8.39
C ALA A 18 -0.45 -13.67 8.84
N ILE A 19 -1.12 -13.50 9.99
CA ILE A 19 -1.36 -12.18 10.61
C ILE A 19 -0.03 -11.47 10.90
N ALA A 20 0.91 -12.15 11.56
CA ALA A 20 2.22 -11.59 11.86
C ALA A 20 3.03 -11.23 10.60
N SER A 21 2.80 -11.91 9.48
CA SER A 21 3.39 -11.56 8.19
C SER A 21 2.86 -10.22 7.66
N TYR A 22 1.55 -9.97 7.76
CA TYR A 22 0.97 -8.69 7.37
C TYR A 22 1.43 -7.54 8.25
N GLU A 23 1.55 -7.77 9.55
CA GLU A 23 2.08 -6.77 10.49
C GLU A 23 3.50 -6.34 10.13
N ARG A 24 4.39 -7.30 9.88
CA ARG A 24 5.77 -7.02 9.46
C ARG A 24 5.82 -6.30 8.11
N ALA A 25 5.03 -6.75 7.13
CA ALA A 25 4.98 -6.13 5.82
C ALA A 25 4.48 -4.68 5.89
N ALA A 26 3.41 -4.45 6.65
CA ALA A 26 2.83 -3.13 6.87
C ALA A 26 3.81 -2.17 7.57
N GLN A 27 4.55 -2.64 8.56
CA GLN A 27 5.58 -1.82 9.22
C GLN A 27 6.70 -1.42 8.26
N ALA A 28 7.21 -2.37 7.47
CA ALA A 28 8.26 -2.10 6.49
C ALA A 28 7.78 -1.14 5.39
N LEU A 29 6.56 -1.33 4.89
CA LEU A 29 5.91 -0.42 3.93
C LEU A 29 5.77 0.98 4.51
N ALA A 30 5.29 1.12 5.75
CA ALA A 30 5.13 2.40 6.40
C ALA A 30 6.46 3.17 6.51
N ALA A 31 7.54 2.49 6.90
CA ALA A 31 8.86 3.08 7.00
C ALA A 31 9.36 3.58 5.63
N GLY A 32 9.24 2.76 4.59
CA GLY A 32 9.63 3.14 3.23
C GLY A 32 8.82 4.32 2.70
N ILE A 33 7.50 4.28 2.87
CA ILE A 33 6.58 5.34 2.44
C ILE A 33 6.88 6.65 3.16
N ALA A 34 7.05 6.65 4.48
CA ALA A 34 7.38 7.85 5.25
C ALA A 34 8.74 8.44 4.84
N ALA A 35 9.75 7.59 4.62
CA ALA A 35 11.06 8.03 4.14
C ALA A 35 10.95 8.68 2.76
N THR A 36 10.23 8.07 1.82
CA THR A 36 9.99 8.65 0.49
C THR A 36 9.23 9.97 0.58
N ALA A 37 8.14 10.03 1.34
CA ALA A 37 7.37 11.27 1.53
C ALA A 37 8.21 12.39 2.15
N THR A 38 9.15 12.05 3.04
CA THR A 38 10.07 13.04 3.62
C THR A 38 11.07 13.58 2.59
N LEU A 39 11.52 12.74 1.65
CA LEU A 39 12.53 13.11 0.67
C LEU A 39 11.98 13.89 -0.53
N VAL A 40 10.78 13.54 -0.99
CA VAL A 40 10.20 14.07 -2.24
C VAL A 40 8.84 14.75 -2.07
N GLU A 41 8.38 14.92 -0.82
CA GLU A 41 7.16 15.65 -0.47
C GLU A 41 5.93 15.16 -1.25
N ILE A 42 5.62 13.87 -1.14
CA ILE A 42 4.40 13.29 -1.71
C ILE A 42 3.23 13.34 -0.70
N ASP A 43 2.03 13.57 -1.22
CA ASP A 43 0.79 13.61 -0.42
C ASP A 43 0.02 12.29 -0.42
N ILE A 44 0.34 11.36 -1.34
CA ILE A 44 -0.35 10.08 -1.47
C ILE A 44 0.58 8.94 -1.89
N ALA A 45 0.41 7.78 -1.26
CA ALA A 45 1.00 6.51 -1.65
C ALA A 45 -0.11 5.52 -2.06
N VAL A 46 -0.06 5.05 -3.30
CA VAL A 46 -1.04 4.11 -3.86
C VAL A 46 -0.44 2.70 -3.88
N ILE A 47 -1.10 1.75 -3.22
CA ILE A 47 -0.63 0.36 -3.11
C ILE A 47 -1.41 -0.53 -4.09
N GLY A 48 -0.70 -1.11 -5.04
CA GLY A 48 -1.26 -2.01 -6.06
C GLY A 48 -0.83 -3.47 -5.91
N GLY A 49 -1.17 -4.28 -6.93
CA GLY A 49 -0.83 -5.70 -7.01
C GLY A 49 -1.67 -6.60 -6.10
N GLY A 50 -1.42 -7.92 -6.17
CA GLY A 50 -2.22 -8.93 -5.46
C GLY A 50 -2.20 -8.79 -3.92
N VAL A 51 -1.18 -8.16 -3.35
CA VAL A 51 -1.08 -7.90 -1.90
C VAL A 51 -2.06 -6.83 -1.43
N ALA A 52 -2.34 -5.82 -2.26
CA ALA A 52 -3.36 -4.80 -1.97
C ALA A 52 -4.76 -5.42 -1.86
N GLY A 53 -4.99 -6.55 -2.53
CA GLY A 53 -6.21 -7.35 -2.43
C GLY A 53 -6.48 -7.93 -1.04
N ALA A 54 -5.53 -7.87 -0.11
CA ALA A 54 -5.76 -8.23 1.29
C ALA A 54 -6.66 -7.23 2.05
N GLY A 55 -6.91 -6.05 1.46
CA GLY A 55 -7.78 -5.03 2.05
C GLY A 55 -7.30 -4.60 3.43
N GLU A 56 -8.24 -4.44 4.37
CA GLU A 56 -7.92 -3.94 5.71
C GLU A 56 -6.90 -4.78 6.48
N MET A 57 -6.71 -6.05 6.13
CA MET A 57 -5.65 -6.87 6.71
C MET A 57 -4.24 -6.27 6.49
N LEU A 58 -4.04 -5.58 5.35
CA LEU A 58 -2.82 -4.82 5.07
C LEU A 58 -2.96 -3.34 5.49
N PHE A 59 -4.06 -2.70 5.09
CA PHE A 59 -4.18 -1.24 5.21
C PHE A 59 -4.35 -0.76 6.65
N THR A 60 -5.01 -1.53 7.53
CA THR A 60 -5.13 -1.16 8.95
C THR A 60 -3.77 -1.08 9.65
N PRO A 61 -2.93 -2.14 9.67
CA PRO A 61 -1.61 -2.05 10.30
C PRO A 61 -0.69 -1.07 9.58
N LEU A 62 -0.83 -0.89 8.26
CA LEU A 62 -0.04 0.07 7.49
C LEU A 62 -0.32 1.51 7.93
N ARG A 63 -1.60 1.91 8.00
CA ARG A 63 -1.99 3.24 8.51
C ARG A 63 -1.58 3.45 9.96
N ARG A 64 -1.61 2.40 10.79
CA ARG A 64 -1.11 2.48 12.17
C ARG A 64 0.39 2.79 12.18
N SER A 65 1.21 1.94 11.56
CA SER A 65 2.66 2.13 11.53
C SER A 65 3.08 3.43 10.85
N LEU A 66 2.34 3.88 9.83
CA LEU A 66 2.65 5.13 9.14
C LEU A 66 2.51 6.34 10.05
N ARG A 67 1.53 6.36 10.97
CA ARG A 67 1.41 7.44 11.97
C ARG A 67 2.62 7.52 12.89
N ASP A 68 3.29 6.40 13.14
CA ASP A 68 4.48 6.36 13.99
C ASP A 68 5.73 6.86 13.25
N TYR A 69 5.83 6.64 11.93
CA TYR A 69 6.96 7.08 11.11
C TYR A 69 6.80 8.50 10.55
N ALA A 70 5.60 8.90 10.14
CA ALA A 70 5.30 10.18 9.51
C ALA A 70 5.12 11.31 10.55
N THR A 71 6.19 11.63 11.29
CA THR A 71 6.14 12.57 12.43
C THR A 71 6.33 14.03 12.03
N LEU A 72 6.93 14.32 10.88
CA LEU A 72 7.11 15.70 10.40
C LEU A 72 5.75 16.28 9.97
N SER A 73 5.53 17.58 10.19
CA SER A 73 4.22 18.22 9.95
C SER A 73 3.76 18.08 8.50
N PHE A 74 4.68 18.18 7.54
CA PHE A 74 4.36 18.12 6.11
C PHE A 74 4.08 16.70 5.59
N VAL A 75 4.51 15.63 6.30
CA VAL A 75 4.17 14.24 5.92
C VAL A 75 3.02 13.65 6.73
N ARG A 76 2.55 14.32 7.79
CA ARG A 76 1.44 13.83 8.63
C ARG A 76 0.12 13.67 7.90
N GLY A 77 -0.08 14.43 6.82
CA GLY A 77 -1.27 14.36 5.96
C GLY A 77 -1.22 13.27 4.89
N LEU A 78 -0.14 12.48 4.82
CA LEU A 78 0.08 11.49 3.77
C LEU A 78 -1.05 10.45 3.74
N THR A 79 -1.68 10.33 2.57
CA THR A 79 -2.76 9.37 2.34
C THR A 79 -2.20 8.05 1.81
N VAL A 80 -2.69 6.92 2.32
CA VAL A 80 -2.43 5.60 1.72
C VAL A 80 -3.72 5.04 1.17
N ALA A 81 -3.72 4.69 -0.12
CA ALA A 81 -4.91 4.22 -0.83
C ALA A 81 -4.63 2.94 -1.65
N PRO A 82 -5.63 2.07 -1.86
CA PRO A 82 -5.51 0.97 -2.80
C PRO A 82 -5.53 1.48 -4.25
N ALA A 83 -4.80 0.81 -5.13
CA ALA A 83 -4.92 1.02 -6.58
C ALA A 83 -6.30 0.57 -7.06
N VAL A 84 -7.04 1.47 -7.72
CA VAL A 84 -8.41 1.18 -8.19
C VAL A 84 -8.47 0.63 -9.62
N MET A 85 -7.43 0.89 -10.42
CA MET A 85 -7.39 0.50 -11.84
C MET A 85 -6.89 -0.93 -12.08
N GLY A 86 -6.47 -1.64 -11.03
CA GLY A 86 -6.01 -3.03 -11.15
C GLY A 86 -4.99 -3.24 -12.26
N THR A 87 -5.22 -4.26 -13.09
CA THR A 87 -4.39 -4.60 -14.26
C THR A 87 -4.48 -3.58 -15.40
N ASP A 88 -5.52 -2.74 -15.40
CA ASP A 88 -5.77 -1.78 -16.47
C ASP A 88 -5.00 -0.48 -16.28
N ALA A 89 -4.35 -0.28 -15.13
CA ALA A 89 -3.58 0.92 -14.82
C ALA A 89 -2.57 1.30 -15.93
N GLY A 90 -1.89 0.30 -16.50
CA GLY A 90 -0.94 0.51 -17.59
C GLY A 90 -1.60 0.97 -18.88
N LEU A 91 -2.73 0.37 -19.26
CA LEU A 91 -3.48 0.73 -20.47
C LEU A 91 -4.11 2.12 -20.35
N VAL A 92 -4.72 2.41 -19.19
CA VAL A 92 -5.30 3.73 -18.90
C VAL A 92 -4.23 4.82 -18.92
N GLY A 93 -3.06 4.55 -18.32
CA GLY A 93 -1.93 5.48 -18.34
C GLY A 93 -1.41 5.75 -19.76
N ALA A 94 -1.30 4.71 -20.59
CA ALA A 94 -0.87 4.86 -21.99
C ALA A 94 -1.87 5.68 -22.81
N ALA A 95 -3.17 5.44 -22.64
CA ALA A 95 -4.22 6.23 -23.30
C ALA A 95 -4.18 7.70 -22.87
N ALA A 96 -4.07 7.96 -21.56
CA ALA A 96 -3.97 9.32 -21.02
C ALA A 96 -2.73 10.06 -21.57
N ALA A 97 -1.57 9.39 -21.63
CA ALA A 97 -0.35 9.97 -22.19
C ALA A 97 -0.50 10.30 -23.69
N ALA A 98 -1.12 9.42 -24.48
CA ALA A 98 -1.37 9.67 -25.89
C ALA A 98 -2.34 10.84 -26.13
N ILE A 99 -3.35 11.00 -25.26
CA ILE A 99 -4.29 12.13 -25.31
C ILE A 99 -3.59 13.44 -24.94
N ALA A 100 -2.74 13.45 -23.92
CA ALA A 100 -2.06 14.67 -23.44
C ALA A 100 -1.00 15.22 -24.41
N LEU A 101 -0.55 14.42 -25.37
CA LEU A 101 0.39 14.83 -26.43
C LEU A 101 -0.30 15.51 -27.63
N ARG A 102 -1.62 15.66 -27.59
CA ARG A 102 -2.41 16.41 -28.58
C ARG A 102 -2.72 17.82 -28.09
#